data_AF-A0A5D2ZPG8-F1
#
_entry.id   AF-A0A5D2ZPG8-F1
#
_cell.length_a   1.000
_cell.length_b   1.000
_cell.length_c   1.000
_cell.angle_alpha   90.00
_cell.angle_beta   90.00
_cell.angle_gamma   90.00
#
_symmetry.space_group_name_H-M   'P 1'
#
loop_
_entity.id
_entity.type
_entity.pdbx_description
1 polymer ?
#
loop_
_entity_poly.entity_id
_entity_poly.type
_entity_poly.pdbx_seq_one_letter_code
_entity_poly.pdbx_strand_id
1 'polypeptide(L)'
;MSDYDDDGSPDDEIRTAGDSITELEDVSSTAMSDLKLIADCMIASGYAKECIRVYKIIRKSIIDEAIYKLGIEKLSSSQVNKMDWDILDLKIKKWLDAEKISFRTLFKGERILCDHVFSSSDSIKESCFAEISKEGATLLFGFPELVAKAKKSPMEKMFRILDMYTAISEDWQEIETIFAFESVSAVRLQAINSLVRLSESVLSLLTDFESTIHKDSSKAMTPGGGLHRLTMYSMDYLTLLADYGNILTDIISDWPPPAKSSLPESFFDSPVSEDSPRPAISVRIAWLILVLLCKLDCKSKHYKDVSLSYLFLANNLQHVISKVHASNLMYLLGEEWITKQEARVRQLAANYERLAWGQVFASLPENPTASMTGGKAKERFMKFTSSFEDAYSKQCSCVVPDLKLRDEIKASIETKVVAVYREFYDMHKSTVGEESSEKLFVRFSPEDVGNYLSELFIATVSSGSSSTSSSTSSHHHRYMRSLLRA
;
A
#
# COMPACT_ATOMS: atom_id res chain seq x y z
N MET A 1 10.88 27.60 -49.74
CA MET A 1 9.91 26.62 -49.20
C MET A 1 9.83 25.54 -50.26
N SER A 2 10.33 24.33 -50.06
CA SER A 2 10.44 23.57 -48.82
C SER A 2 11.67 22.66 -48.86
N ASP A 3 12.50 22.73 -47.81
CA ASP A 3 13.35 21.63 -47.38
C ASP A 3 12.44 20.48 -46.94
N TYR A 4 12.65 19.29 -47.48
CA TYR A 4 12.10 18.04 -46.97
C TYR A 4 13.30 17.20 -46.54
N ASP A 5 13.48 17.13 -45.22
CA ASP A 5 14.39 16.19 -44.57
C ASP A 5 13.91 14.76 -44.87
N ASP A 6 14.85 13.95 -45.35
CA ASP A 6 14.74 12.51 -45.58
C ASP A 6 14.79 11.82 -44.21
N ASP A 7 13.62 11.58 -43.63
CA ASP A 7 13.46 10.89 -42.35
C ASP A 7 13.65 9.39 -42.58
N GLY A 8 14.79 8.86 -42.15
CA GLY A 8 15.17 7.46 -42.31
C GLY A 8 14.15 6.51 -41.68
N SER A 9 13.87 5.40 -42.36
CA SER A 9 12.96 4.36 -41.87
C SER A 9 13.43 3.79 -40.53
N PRO A 10 12.54 3.55 -39.55
CA PRO A 10 12.88 2.86 -38.29
C PRO A 10 13.55 1.50 -38.50
N ASP A 11 13.29 0.84 -39.63
CA ASP A 11 13.91 -0.45 -39.98
C ASP A 11 15.38 -0.31 -40.40
N ASP A 12 15.79 0.85 -40.92
CA ASP A 12 17.19 1.11 -41.28
C ASP A 12 18.04 1.45 -40.05
N GLU A 13 17.47 2.11 -39.03
CA GLU A 13 18.12 2.34 -37.73
C GLU A 13 18.33 1.02 -36.94
N ILE A 14 17.35 0.12 -36.97
CA ILE A 14 17.46 -1.20 -36.32
C ILE A 14 18.51 -2.08 -37.00
N ARG A 15 18.57 -2.06 -38.33
CA ARG A 15 19.59 -2.82 -39.10
C ARG A 15 20.99 -2.25 -38.89
N THR A 16 21.15 -0.93 -38.95
CA THR A 16 22.45 -0.28 -38.70
C THR A 16 22.93 -0.47 -37.26
N ALA A 17 22.04 -0.47 -36.27
CA ALA A 17 22.37 -0.84 -34.89
C ALA A 17 22.78 -2.31 -34.77
N GLY A 18 22.07 -3.22 -35.45
CA GLY A 18 22.41 -4.65 -35.51
C GLY A 18 23.78 -4.91 -36.15
N ASP A 19 24.07 -4.28 -37.29
CA ASP A 19 25.36 -4.41 -37.97
C ASP A 19 26.50 -3.84 -37.11
N SER A 20 26.28 -2.71 -36.43
CA SER A 20 27.26 -2.10 -35.50
C SER A 20 27.56 -2.98 -34.27
N ILE A 21 26.56 -3.71 -33.76
CA ILE A 21 26.74 -4.64 -32.63
C ILE A 21 27.55 -5.86 -33.09
N THR A 22 27.23 -6.40 -34.28
CA THR A 22 27.90 -7.58 -34.84
C THR A 22 29.39 -7.29 -35.12
N GLU A 23 29.69 -6.14 -35.71
CA GLU A 23 31.09 -5.70 -35.94
C GLU A 23 31.86 -5.52 -34.62
N LEU A 24 31.22 -4.98 -33.58
CA LEU A 24 31.85 -4.80 -32.27
C LEU A 24 32.16 -6.14 -31.58
N GLU A 25 31.27 -7.13 -31.71
CA GLU A 25 31.47 -8.49 -31.20
C GLU A 25 32.63 -9.21 -31.92
N ASP A 26 32.72 -9.07 -33.24
CA ASP A 26 33.79 -9.64 -34.06
C ASP A 26 35.16 -9.02 -33.73
N VAL A 27 35.23 -7.69 -33.58
CA VAL A 27 36.46 -7.00 -33.16
C VAL A 27 36.87 -7.41 -31.74
N SER A 28 35.91 -7.56 -30.83
CA SER A 28 36.17 -8.00 -29.46
C SER A 28 36.73 -9.43 -29.41
N SER A 29 36.14 -10.36 -30.17
CA SER A 29 36.57 -11.76 -30.21
C SER A 29 37.98 -11.94 -30.79
N THR A 30 38.32 -11.14 -31.80
CA THR A 30 39.66 -11.10 -32.41
C THR A 30 40.68 -10.61 -31.39
N ALA A 31 40.40 -9.49 -30.71
CA ALA A 31 41.28 -8.93 -29.68
C ALA A 31 41.48 -9.90 -28.50
N MET A 32 40.43 -10.62 -28.09
CA MET A 32 40.52 -11.65 -27.04
C MET A 32 41.44 -12.81 -27.45
N SER A 33 41.33 -13.26 -28.70
CA SER A 33 42.18 -14.33 -29.25
C SER A 33 43.64 -13.91 -29.32
N ASP A 34 43.91 -12.67 -29.75
CA ASP A 34 45.27 -12.11 -29.78
C ASP A 34 45.85 -11.98 -28.37
N LEU A 35 45.07 -11.46 -27.41
CA LEU A 35 45.48 -11.39 -26.00
C LEU A 35 45.85 -12.75 -25.45
N LYS A 36 45.08 -13.79 -25.79
CA LYS A 36 45.39 -15.17 -25.42
C LYS A 36 46.72 -15.64 -26.01
N LEU A 37 46.93 -15.47 -27.31
CA LEU A 37 48.16 -15.88 -28.00
C LEU A 37 49.40 -15.19 -27.39
N ILE A 38 49.27 -13.89 -27.08
CA ILE A 38 50.34 -13.12 -26.42
C ILE A 38 50.60 -13.68 -25.02
N ALA A 39 49.56 -13.91 -24.22
CA ALA A 39 49.70 -14.42 -22.86
C ALA A 39 50.34 -15.82 -22.85
N ASP A 40 49.88 -16.74 -23.69
CA ASP A 40 50.44 -18.08 -23.80
C ASP A 40 51.91 -18.04 -24.25
N CYS A 41 52.28 -17.18 -25.20
CA CYS A 41 53.66 -16.99 -25.63
C CYS A 41 54.57 -16.45 -24.50
N MET A 42 54.11 -15.43 -23.77
CA MET A 42 54.86 -14.86 -22.64
C MET A 42 55.05 -15.87 -21.51
N ILE A 43 54.01 -16.65 -21.20
CA ILE A 43 54.07 -17.70 -20.18
C ILE A 43 55.05 -18.80 -20.59
N ALA A 44 54.96 -19.29 -21.84
CA ALA A 44 55.88 -20.31 -22.36
C ALA A 44 57.34 -19.84 -22.41
N SER A 45 57.55 -18.53 -22.57
CA SER A 45 58.88 -17.90 -22.57
C SER A 45 59.44 -17.59 -21.17
N GLY A 46 58.72 -17.93 -20.09
CA GLY A 46 59.16 -17.72 -18.70
C GLY A 46 58.82 -16.35 -18.11
N TYR A 47 58.05 -15.51 -18.81
CA TYR A 47 57.65 -14.16 -18.39
C TYR A 47 56.23 -14.10 -17.80
N ALA A 48 55.77 -15.20 -17.19
CA ALA A 48 54.41 -15.31 -16.66
C ALA A 48 54.10 -14.24 -15.61
N LYS A 49 55.05 -13.93 -14.73
CA LYS A 49 54.87 -12.94 -13.65
C LYS A 49 54.64 -11.53 -14.21
N GLU A 50 55.42 -11.14 -15.21
CA GLU A 50 55.32 -9.84 -15.88
C GLU A 50 54.01 -9.72 -16.66
N CYS A 51 53.64 -10.76 -17.41
CA CYS A 51 52.38 -10.82 -18.15
C CYS A 51 51.17 -10.62 -17.22
N ILE A 52 51.10 -11.42 -16.15
CA ILE A 52 50.00 -11.37 -15.16
C ILE A 52 49.96 -10.01 -14.47
N ARG A 53 51.12 -9.44 -14.11
CA ARG A 53 51.21 -8.14 -13.45
C ARG A 53 50.66 -7.02 -14.35
N VAL A 54 51.06 -6.99 -15.62
CA VAL A 54 50.58 -5.97 -16.57
C VAL A 54 49.08 -6.13 -16.83
N TYR A 55 48.61 -7.37 -17.04
CA TYR A 55 47.19 -7.65 -17.21
C TYR A 55 46.37 -7.14 -16.02
N LYS A 56 46.76 -7.51 -14.78
CA LYS A 56 46.10 -7.08 -13.55
C LYS A 56 46.04 -5.55 -13.44
N ILE A 57 47.14 -4.84 -13.67
CA ILE A 57 47.20 -3.37 -13.54
C ILE A 57 46.22 -2.70 -14.50
N ILE A 58 46.25 -3.08 -15.78
CA ILE A 58 45.43 -2.44 -16.81
C ILE A 58 43.94 -2.76 -16.58
N ARG A 59 43.62 -4.05 -16.40
CA ARG A 59 42.22 -4.48 -16.24
C ARG A 59 41.60 -3.98 -14.92
N LYS A 60 42.36 -3.98 -13.82
CA LYS A 60 41.92 -3.37 -12.56
C LYS A 60 41.63 -1.88 -12.71
N SER A 61 42.50 -1.14 -13.40
CA SER A 61 42.26 0.29 -13.65
C SER A 61 40.96 0.53 -14.42
N ILE A 62 40.65 -0.29 -15.42
CA ILE A 62 39.41 -0.17 -16.21
C ILE A 62 38.18 -0.45 -15.33
N ILE A 63 38.22 -1.53 -14.54
CA ILE A 63 37.10 -1.89 -13.65
C ILE A 63 36.92 -0.83 -12.55
N ASP A 64 38.00 -0.38 -11.91
CA ASP A 64 37.94 0.64 -10.86
C ASP A 64 37.39 1.98 -11.41
N GLU A 65 37.78 2.38 -12.63
CA GLU A 65 37.25 3.57 -13.30
C GLU A 65 35.76 3.41 -13.64
N ALA A 66 35.33 2.24 -14.11
CA ALA A 66 33.93 1.96 -14.41
C ALA A 66 33.07 1.99 -13.13
N ILE A 67 33.51 1.36 -12.05
CA ILE A 67 32.85 1.38 -10.73
C ILE A 67 32.73 2.82 -10.21
N TYR A 68 33.77 3.63 -10.36
CA TYR A 68 33.74 5.05 -10.01
C TYR A 68 32.71 5.83 -10.83
N LYS A 69 32.68 5.64 -12.15
CA LYS A 69 31.72 6.30 -13.05
C LYS A 69 30.26 5.90 -12.78
N LEU A 70 30.04 4.68 -12.32
CA LEU A 70 28.73 4.20 -11.85
C LEU A 70 28.31 4.80 -10.49
N GLY A 71 29.21 5.56 -9.83
CA GLY A 71 28.92 6.23 -8.56
C GLY A 71 28.98 5.31 -7.34
N ILE A 72 29.60 4.13 -7.48
CA ILE A 72 29.85 3.21 -6.37
C ILE A 72 31.05 3.74 -5.60
N GLU A 73 30.76 4.38 -4.47
CA GLU A 73 31.76 5.03 -3.63
C GLU A 73 31.95 4.25 -2.32
N LYS A 74 33.17 4.29 -1.79
CA LYS A 74 33.44 3.81 -0.44
C LYS A 74 32.82 4.76 0.57
N LEU A 75 31.73 4.32 1.20
CA LEU A 75 31.03 5.05 2.26
C LEU A 75 31.23 4.39 3.61
N SER A 76 31.34 5.20 4.67
CA SER A 76 31.29 4.74 6.05
C SER A 76 29.88 4.88 6.62
N SER A 77 29.55 4.06 7.62
CA SER A 77 28.28 4.18 8.37
C SER A 77 28.05 5.58 8.94
N SER A 78 29.13 6.28 9.33
CA SER A 78 29.04 7.65 9.85
C SER A 78 28.60 8.66 8.79
N GLN A 79 29.07 8.49 7.54
CA GLN A 79 28.70 9.37 6.42
C GLN A 79 27.24 9.16 6.03
N VAL A 80 26.80 7.90 5.89
CA VAL A 80 25.42 7.56 5.55
C VAL A 80 24.45 8.10 6.60
N ASN A 81 24.79 7.99 7.89
CA ASN A 81 23.92 8.50 8.97
C ASN A 81 23.81 10.04 9.00
N LYS A 82 24.85 10.76 8.57
CA LYS A 82 24.85 12.23 8.50
C LYS A 82 24.20 12.76 7.22
N MET A 83 24.18 11.98 6.15
CA MET A 83 23.68 12.36 4.83
C MET A 83 22.16 12.53 4.83
N ASP A 84 21.64 13.58 4.19
CA ASP A 84 20.20 13.79 4.04
C ASP A 84 19.48 12.62 3.34
N TRP A 85 18.21 12.37 3.68
CA TRP A 85 17.48 11.23 3.10
C TRP A 85 17.32 11.37 1.60
N ASP A 86 17.02 12.57 1.09
CA ASP A 86 16.80 12.77 -0.34
C ASP A 86 18.07 12.47 -1.15
N ILE A 87 19.24 12.81 -0.58
CA ILE A 87 20.55 12.49 -1.17
C ILE A 87 20.81 10.98 -1.10
N LEU A 88 20.47 10.33 0.02
CA LEU A 88 20.63 8.89 0.17
C LEU A 88 19.72 8.12 -0.78
N ASP A 89 18.46 8.55 -0.95
CA ASP A 89 17.49 7.97 -1.89
C ASP A 89 18.00 8.05 -3.33
N LEU A 90 18.57 9.20 -3.74
CA LEU A 90 19.22 9.34 -5.04
C LEU A 90 20.40 8.39 -5.21
N LYS A 91 21.22 8.18 -4.17
CA LYS A 91 22.33 7.21 -4.21
C LYS A 91 21.83 5.77 -4.28
N ILE A 92 20.73 5.43 -3.60
CA ILE A 92 20.12 4.10 -3.69
C ILE A 92 19.60 3.83 -5.10
N LYS A 93 18.90 4.79 -5.72
CA LYS A 93 18.44 4.68 -7.11
C LYS A 93 19.61 4.46 -8.07
N LYS A 94 20.66 5.28 -7.96
CA LYS A 94 21.87 5.09 -8.76
C LYS A 94 22.54 3.74 -8.52
N TRP A 95 22.53 3.26 -7.28
CA TRP A 95 23.05 1.94 -6.95
C TRP A 95 22.24 0.83 -7.61
N LEU A 96 20.90 0.91 -7.65
CA LEU A 96 20.04 -0.06 -8.34
C LEU A 96 20.34 -0.13 -9.85
N ASP A 97 20.64 1.00 -10.48
CA ASP A 97 21.05 1.04 -11.89
C ASP A 97 22.48 0.50 -12.07
N ALA A 98 23.39 0.89 -11.18
CA ALA A 98 24.79 0.49 -11.21
C ALA A 98 25.01 -1.00 -10.95
N GLU A 99 24.19 -1.59 -10.09
CA GLU A 99 24.24 -3.01 -9.73
C GLU A 99 24.04 -3.87 -10.98
N LYS A 100 22.95 -3.65 -11.73
CA LYS A 100 22.66 -4.35 -12.99
C LYS A 100 23.79 -4.26 -14.00
N ILE A 101 24.34 -3.05 -14.19
CA ILE A 101 25.44 -2.81 -15.14
C ILE A 101 26.70 -3.54 -14.66
N SER A 102 27.02 -3.43 -13.37
CA SER A 102 28.22 -4.06 -12.79
C SER A 102 28.20 -5.57 -12.93
N PHE A 103 27.04 -6.21 -12.72
CA PHE A 103 26.87 -7.66 -12.86
C PHE A 103 26.90 -8.11 -14.30
N ARG A 104 26.02 -7.56 -15.13
CA ARG A 104 25.79 -8.06 -16.48
C ARG A 104 26.93 -7.75 -17.43
N THR A 105 27.69 -6.69 -17.17
CA THR A 105 28.76 -6.23 -18.07
C THR A 105 30.15 -6.34 -17.43
N LEU A 106 30.40 -5.68 -16.30
CA LEU A 106 31.76 -5.52 -15.78
C LEU A 106 32.34 -6.84 -15.24
N PHE A 107 31.69 -7.42 -14.23
CA PHE A 107 32.22 -8.61 -13.56
C PHE A 107 32.08 -9.86 -14.43
N LYS A 108 30.95 -10.01 -15.14
CA LYS A 108 30.75 -11.11 -16.10
C LYS A 108 31.73 -11.02 -17.27
N GLY A 109 31.93 -9.83 -17.83
CA GLY A 109 32.89 -9.61 -18.91
C GLY A 109 34.33 -9.90 -18.48
N GLU A 110 34.75 -9.43 -17.29
CA GLU A 110 36.08 -9.73 -16.77
C GLU A 110 36.26 -11.21 -16.46
N ARG A 111 35.20 -11.88 -15.97
CA ARG A 111 35.22 -13.33 -15.74
C ARG A 111 35.49 -14.10 -17.02
N ILE A 112 34.72 -13.80 -18.07
CA ILE A 112 34.87 -14.42 -19.40
C ILE A 112 36.28 -14.16 -19.97
N LEU A 113 36.76 -12.92 -19.85
CA LEU A 113 38.07 -12.54 -20.37
C LEU A 113 39.21 -13.26 -19.65
N CYS A 114 39.17 -13.32 -18.31
CA CYS A 114 40.15 -14.08 -17.53
C CYS A 114 40.13 -15.57 -17.90
N ASP A 115 38.94 -16.16 -18.03
CA ASP A 115 38.77 -17.57 -18.38
C ASP A 115 39.30 -17.88 -19.80
N HIS A 116 39.13 -16.95 -20.75
CA HIS A 116 39.63 -17.07 -22.11
C HIS A 116 41.15 -16.89 -22.20
N VAL A 117 41.67 -15.75 -21.74
CA VAL A 117 43.08 -15.37 -21.89
C VAL A 117 43.99 -16.37 -21.17
N PHE A 118 43.62 -16.78 -19.96
CA PHE A 118 44.42 -17.70 -19.16
C PHE A 118 43.89 -19.12 -19.14
N SER A 119 43.22 -19.58 -20.22
CA SER A 119 42.57 -20.90 -20.32
C SER A 119 43.45 -22.08 -19.87
N SER A 120 44.76 -21.94 -20.01
CA SER A 120 45.80 -22.92 -19.67
C SER A 120 46.10 -23.09 -18.17
N SER A 121 45.66 -22.17 -17.28
CA SER A 121 45.94 -22.26 -15.84
C SER A 121 44.84 -21.65 -14.97
N ASP A 122 44.13 -22.51 -14.22
CA ASP A 122 43.06 -22.06 -13.32
C ASP A 122 43.55 -21.17 -12.17
N SER A 123 44.75 -21.43 -11.65
CA SER A 123 45.35 -20.59 -10.60
C SER A 123 45.62 -19.16 -11.09
N ILE A 124 46.02 -18.98 -12.35
CA ILE A 124 46.24 -17.66 -12.93
C ILE A 124 44.90 -16.95 -13.17
N LYS A 125 43.91 -17.64 -13.76
CA LYS A 125 42.55 -17.10 -13.95
C LYS A 125 41.98 -16.57 -12.65
N GLU A 126 42.03 -17.40 -11.60
CA GLU A 126 41.53 -17.07 -10.28
C GLU A 126 42.26 -15.86 -9.70
N SER A 127 43.59 -15.87 -9.73
CA SER A 127 44.39 -14.77 -9.18
C SER A 127 44.16 -13.44 -9.91
N CYS A 128 44.03 -13.46 -11.24
CA CYS A 128 43.72 -12.28 -12.05
C CYS A 128 42.34 -11.74 -11.71
N PHE A 129 41.31 -12.58 -11.80
CA PHE A 129 39.93 -12.17 -11.55
C PHE A 129 39.75 -11.63 -10.13
N ALA A 130 40.36 -12.28 -9.14
CA ALA A 130 40.28 -11.85 -7.75
C ALA A 130 40.91 -10.47 -7.51
N GLU A 131 42.11 -10.21 -8.08
CA GLU A 131 42.76 -8.91 -7.93
C GLU A 131 41.94 -7.77 -8.54
N ILE A 132 41.34 -8.05 -9.70
CA ILE A 132 40.65 -7.05 -10.52
C ILE A 132 39.26 -6.73 -9.94
N SER A 133 38.48 -7.75 -9.57
CA SER A 133 37.05 -7.58 -9.30
C SER A 133 36.69 -7.48 -7.82
N LYS A 134 37.51 -8.02 -6.92
CA LYS A 134 37.14 -8.22 -5.50
C LYS A 134 36.81 -6.92 -4.77
N GLU A 135 37.62 -5.88 -4.94
CA GLU A 135 37.43 -4.60 -4.25
C GLU A 135 36.14 -3.90 -4.68
N GLY A 136 35.95 -3.73 -6.00
CA GLY A 136 34.75 -3.11 -6.57
C GLY A 136 33.48 -3.87 -6.19
N ALA A 137 33.49 -5.21 -6.29
CA ALA A 137 32.34 -6.04 -5.94
C ALA A 137 32.02 -5.98 -4.43
N THR A 138 33.05 -5.95 -3.57
CA THR A 138 32.86 -5.80 -2.12
C THR A 138 32.25 -4.44 -1.78
N LEU A 139 32.66 -3.37 -2.47
CA LEU A 139 32.07 -2.04 -2.28
C LEU A 139 30.61 -1.99 -2.74
N LEU A 140 30.31 -2.57 -3.91
CA LEU A 140 28.97 -2.64 -4.46
C LEU A 140 28.02 -3.35 -3.47
N PHE A 141 28.38 -4.54 -3.00
CA PHE A 141 27.56 -5.28 -2.05
C PHE A 141 27.64 -4.76 -0.62
N GLY A 142 28.63 -3.97 -0.26
CA GLY A 142 28.72 -3.35 1.07
C GLY A 142 27.75 -2.18 1.28
N PHE A 143 27.34 -1.50 0.21
CA PHE A 143 26.44 -0.35 0.32
C PHE A 143 25.05 -0.67 0.92
N PRO A 144 24.32 -1.73 0.49
CA PRO A 144 23.03 -2.09 1.10
C PRO A 144 23.09 -2.31 2.61
N GLU A 145 24.14 -2.95 3.13
CA GLU A 145 24.34 -3.12 4.57
C GLU A 145 24.41 -1.77 5.30
N LEU A 146 25.04 -0.75 4.70
CA LEU A 146 25.10 0.59 5.29
C LEU A 146 23.73 1.29 5.30
N VAL A 147 22.95 1.11 4.23
CA VAL A 147 21.59 1.64 4.11
C VAL A 147 20.67 0.99 5.15
N ALA A 148 20.75 -0.32 5.30
CA ALA A 148 19.98 -1.08 6.30
C ALA A 148 20.22 -0.56 7.73
N LYS A 149 21.46 -0.23 8.06
CA LYS A 149 21.89 0.30 9.37
C LYS A 149 21.66 1.81 9.56
N ALA A 150 21.24 2.53 8.51
CA ALA A 150 21.01 3.96 8.61
C ALA A 150 19.91 4.25 9.65
N LYS A 151 20.14 5.19 10.57
CA LYS A 151 19.17 5.52 11.64
C LYS A 151 17.93 6.26 11.13
N LYS A 152 17.99 6.81 9.92
CA LYS A 152 16.86 7.49 9.29
C LYS A 152 15.81 6.45 8.95
N SER A 153 14.54 6.74 9.25
CA SER A 153 13.41 5.84 8.97
C SER A 153 12.20 6.62 8.44
N PRO A 154 12.32 7.28 7.27
CA PRO A 154 11.15 7.73 6.53
C PRO A 154 10.40 6.50 5.98
N MET A 155 9.14 6.69 5.62
CA MET A 155 8.25 5.61 5.17
C MET A 155 8.79 4.92 3.91
N GLU A 156 9.40 5.72 3.02
CA GLU A 156 9.99 5.31 1.75
C GLU A 156 11.18 4.37 1.93
N LYS A 157 11.83 4.37 3.10
CA LYS A 157 12.98 3.52 3.37
C LYS A 157 12.65 2.04 3.26
N MET A 158 11.46 1.64 3.70
CA MET A 158 10.99 0.25 3.58
C MET A 158 11.12 -0.23 2.14
N PHE A 159 10.53 0.54 1.22
CA PHE A 159 10.47 0.17 -0.19
C PHE A 159 11.86 0.19 -0.84
N ARG A 160 12.72 1.16 -0.47
CA ARG A 160 14.10 1.17 -0.95
C ARG A 160 14.94 -0.01 -0.49
N ILE A 161 14.75 -0.45 0.76
CA ILE A 161 15.42 -1.65 1.27
C ILE A 161 14.93 -2.90 0.55
N LEU A 162 13.62 -2.99 0.29
CA LEU A 162 13.05 -4.08 -0.49
C LEU A 162 13.55 -4.07 -1.94
N ASP A 163 13.66 -2.90 -2.59
CA ASP A 163 14.24 -2.76 -3.94
C ASP A 163 15.68 -3.31 -3.98
N MET A 164 16.51 -2.95 -2.98
CA MET A 164 17.90 -3.43 -2.90
C MET A 164 17.98 -4.93 -2.60
N TYR A 165 17.10 -5.44 -1.74
CA TYR A 165 17.01 -6.87 -1.47
C TYR A 165 16.67 -7.63 -2.75
N THR A 166 15.64 -7.15 -3.47
CA THR A 166 15.17 -7.69 -4.74
C THR A 166 16.32 -7.85 -5.72
N ALA A 167 17.04 -6.75 -5.99
CA ALA A 167 18.15 -6.71 -6.94
C ALA A 167 19.19 -7.82 -6.65
N ILE A 168 19.64 -7.95 -5.40
CA ILE A 168 20.64 -8.95 -5.02
C ILE A 168 20.06 -10.38 -5.08
N SER A 169 18.82 -10.56 -4.63
CA SER A 169 18.19 -11.88 -4.55
C SER A 169 17.86 -12.47 -5.92
N GLU A 170 17.40 -11.65 -6.87
CA GLU A 170 17.07 -12.08 -8.22
C GLU A 170 18.32 -12.49 -9.02
N ASP A 171 19.42 -11.78 -8.82
CA ASP A 171 20.68 -12.06 -9.52
C ASP A 171 21.58 -13.09 -8.77
N TRP A 172 21.10 -13.72 -7.69
CA TRP A 172 21.89 -14.59 -6.81
C TRP A 172 22.63 -15.72 -7.56
N GLN A 173 21.98 -16.39 -8.49
CA GLN A 173 22.59 -17.48 -9.26
C GLN A 173 23.75 -16.99 -10.14
N GLU A 174 23.65 -15.80 -10.71
CA GLU A 174 24.72 -15.18 -11.49
C GLU A 174 25.87 -14.75 -10.58
N ILE A 175 25.56 -14.17 -9.41
CA ILE A 175 26.56 -13.80 -8.39
C ILE A 175 27.38 -15.03 -7.99
N GLU A 176 26.72 -16.16 -7.70
CA GLU A 176 27.40 -17.41 -7.36
C GLU A 176 28.31 -17.91 -8.47
N THR A 177 27.86 -17.81 -9.72
CA THR A 177 28.61 -18.28 -10.89
C THR A 177 29.84 -17.41 -11.17
N ILE A 178 29.67 -16.08 -11.16
CA ILE A 178 30.75 -15.11 -11.43
C ILE A 178 31.82 -15.19 -10.33
N PHE A 179 31.39 -15.26 -9.06
CA PHE A 179 32.27 -15.26 -7.88
C PHE A 179 32.46 -16.66 -7.28
N ALA A 180 32.47 -17.70 -8.12
CA ALA A 180 32.59 -19.10 -7.69
C ALA A 180 33.95 -19.44 -7.04
N PHE A 181 35.02 -18.71 -7.37
CA PHE A 181 36.36 -18.96 -6.84
C PHE A 181 36.46 -18.68 -5.34
N GLU A 182 37.33 -19.41 -4.64
CA GLU A 182 37.51 -19.25 -3.18
C GLU A 182 38.20 -17.94 -2.83
N SER A 183 39.15 -17.48 -3.65
CA SER A 183 39.81 -16.17 -3.47
C SER A 183 38.84 -14.96 -3.42
N VAL A 184 37.64 -15.09 -4.00
CA VAL A 184 36.56 -14.09 -4.01
C VAL A 184 35.33 -14.49 -3.18
N SER A 185 35.42 -15.54 -2.36
CA SER A 185 34.31 -15.98 -1.49
C SER A 185 33.82 -14.88 -0.55
N ALA A 186 34.71 -13.96 -0.14
CA ALA A 186 34.37 -12.76 0.63
C ALA A 186 33.31 -11.86 -0.05
N VAL A 187 33.24 -11.84 -1.39
CA VAL A 187 32.22 -11.07 -2.13
C VAL A 187 30.85 -11.70 -1.96
N ARG A 188 30.73 -13.03 -2.13
CA ARG A 188 29.49 -13.77 -1.91
C ARG A 188 29.03 -13.62 -0.45
N LEU A 189 29.96 -13.72 0.50
CA LEU A 189 29.67 -13.51 1.91
C LEU A 189 29.16 -12.08 2.19
N GLN A 190 29.75 -11.06 1.55
CA GLN A 190 29.28 -9.68 1.68
C GLN A 190 27.86 -9.50 1.13
N ALA A 191 27.53 -10.11 -0.01
CA ALA A 191 26.18 -10.08 -0.58
C ALA A 191 25.15 -10.74 0.36
N ILE A 192 25.46 -11.92 0.91
CA ILE A 192 24.61 -12.61 1.91
C ILE A 192 24.42 -11.73 3.16
N ASN A 193 25.51 -11.17 3.69
CA ASN A 193 25.44 -10.30 4.85
C ASN A 193 24.53 -9.09 4.59
N SER A 194 24.60 -8.51 3.40
CA SER A 194 23.69 -7.44 2.99
C SER A 194 22.24 -7.88 2.94
N LEU A 195 21.93 -9.03 2.32
CA LEU A 195 20.56 -9.59 2.32
C LEU A 195 20.04 -9.79 3.75
N VAL A 196 20.84 -10.38 4.65
CA VAL A 196 20.47 -10.58 6.06
C VAL A 196 20.19 -9.25 6.76
N ARG A 197 21.04 -8.24 6.57
CA ARG A 197 20.87 -6.92 7.20
C ARG A 197 19.67 -6.17 6.64
N LEU A 198 19.41 -6.27 5.34
CA LEU A 198 18.21 -5.72 4.71
C LEU A 198 16.96 -6.40 5.30
N SER A 199 16.93 -7.74 5.39
CA SER A 199 15.84 -8.49 6.03
C SER A 199 15.60 -8.04 7.47
N GLU A 200 16.63 -8.02 8.31
CA GLU A 200 16.53 -7.54 9.70
C GLU A 200 15.95 -6.11 9.78
N SER A 201 16.31 -5.24 8.83
CA SER A 201 15.81 -3.86 8.77
C SER A 201 14.34 -3.80 8.35
N VAL A 202 13.92 -4.56 7.33
CA VAL A 202 12.51 -4.73 6.92
C VAL A 202 11.68 -5.19 8.11
N LEU A 203 12.15 -6.25 8.77
CA LEU A 203 11.55 -6.78 9.97
C LEU A 203 11.43 -5.67 11.03
N SER A 204 12.51 -4.99 11.43
CA SER A 204 12.43 -3.88 12.39
C SER A 204 11.40 -2.81 12.01
N LEU A 205 11.35 -2.40 10.74
CA LEU A 205 10.42 -1.39 10.25
C LEU A 205 8.95 -1.85 10.32
N LEU A 206 8.67 -3.15 10.13
CA LEU A 206 7.33 -3.72 10.33
C LEU A 206 6.91 -3.68 11.80
N THR A 207 7.82 -3.95 12.74
CA THR A 207 7.56 -3.82 14.19
C THR A 207 7.30 -2.36 14.55
N ASP A 208 8.09 -1.43 14.00
CA ASP A 208 7.91 0.00 14.24
C ASP A 208 6.58 0.51 13.69
N PHE A 209 6.17 0.02 12.51
CA PHE A 209 4.86 0.31 11.93
C PHE A 209 3.72 -0.20 12.82
N GLU A 210 3.79 -1.46 13.27
CA GLU A 210 2.82 -2.03 14.23
C GLU A 210 2.77 -1.21 15.52
N SER A 211 3.94 -0.82 16.06
CA SER A 211 4.05 -0.01 17.27
C SER A 211 3.43 1.38 17.08
N THR A 212 3.58 1.96 15.90
CA THR A 212 3.00 3.26 15.54
C THR A 212 1.47 3.21 15.56
N ILE A 213 0.87 2.14 15.03
CA ILE A 213 -0.58 1.94 15.09
C ILE A 213 -1.04 1.81 16.55
N HIS A 214 -0.35 1.00 17.36
CA HIS A 214 -0.68 0.83 18.78
C HIS A 214 -0.55 2.12 19.59
N LYS A 215 0.51 2.90 19.36
CA LYS A 215 0.82 4.13 20.09
C LYS A 215 0.02 5.34 19.64
N ASP A 216 -0.74 5.25 18.54
CA ASP A 216 -1.53 6.38 18.03
C ASP A 216 -2.55 6.86 19.08
N SER A 217 -2.19 7.96 19.74
CA SER A 217 -2.93 8.58 20.86
C SER A 217 -3.78 9.76 20.41
N SER A 218 -3.89 10.00 19.09
CA SER A 218 -4.72 11.04 18.52
C SER A 218 -6.13 10.97 19.12
N LYS A 219 -6.51 12.07 19.79
CA LYS A 219 -7.86 12.29 20.34
C LYS A 219 -8.80 12.94 19.33
N ALA A 220 -8.30 13.26 18.14
CA ALA A 220 -9.10 13.91 17.11
C ALA A 220 -10.14 12.92 16.59
N MET A 221 -11.40 13.15 16.97
CA MET A 221 -12.54 12.40 16.43
C MET A 221 -12.76 12.82 14.99
N THR A 222 -13.01 11.87 14.10
CA THR A 222 -13.38 12.20 12.72
C THR A 222 -14.80 12.78 12.71
N PRO A 223 -14.99 14.05 12.31
CA PRO A 223 -16.31 14.64 12.24
C PRO A 223 -17.23 13.80 11.34
N GLY A 224 -18.49 13.63 11.76
CA GLY A 224 -19.47 12.86 11.00
C GLY A 224 -19.18 11.36 10.85
N GLY A 225 -18.21 10.81 11.58
CA GLY A 225 -17.88 9.39 11.54
C GLY A 225 -17.18 8.94 10.25
N GLY A 226 -16.55 9.85 9.50
CA GLY A 226 -15.85 9.52 8.25
C GLY A 226 -14.55 8.71 8.42
N LEU A 227 -13.69 8.72 7.39
CA LEU A 227 -12.42 8.00 7.41
C LEU A 227 -11.43 8.59 8.42
N HIS A 228 -10.79 7.72 9.18
CA HIS A 228 -9.72 8.08 10.09
C HIS A 228 -8.38 8.14 9.34
N ARG A 229 -7.53 9.10 9.67
CA ARG A 229 -6.20 9.27 9.05
C ARG A 229 -5.32 8.02 9.19
N LEU A 230 -5.40 7.35 10.34
CA LEU A 230 -4.68 6.09 10.59
C LEU A 230 -5.09 5.00 9.59
N THR A 231 -6.37 4.91 9.26
CA THR A 231 -6.87 3.92 8.28
C THR A 231 -6.30 4.17 6.90
N MET A 232 -6.36 5.42 6.43
CA MET A 232 -5.81 5.80 5.12
C MET A 232 -4.31 5.52 5.05
N TYR A 233 -3.54 6.03 6.03
CA TYR A 233 -2.11 5.82 6.10
C TYR A 233 -1.71 4.34 6.15
N SER A 234 -2.33 3.56 7.04
CA SER A 234 -2.00 2.15 7.20
C SER A 234 -2.36 1.34 5.96
N MET A 235 -3.50 1.62 5.33
CA MET A 235 -3.90 0.89 4.13
C MET A 235 -3.08 1.29 2.90
N ASP A 236 -2.67 2.55 2.76
CA ASP A 236 -1.75 2.97 1.68
C ASP A 236 -0.40 2.26 1.83
N TYR A 237 0.12 2.17 3.05
CA TYR A 237 1.37 1.44 3.33
C TYR A 237 1.27 -0.05 3.02
N LEU A 238 0.21 -0.71 3.50
CA LEU A 238 0.01 -2.14 3.27
C LEU A 238 -0.27 -2.47 1.80
N THR A 239 -0.93 -1.57 1.08
CA THR A 239 -1.16 -1.70 -0.37
C THR A 239 0.17 -1.75 -1.11
N LEU A 240 1.08 -0.81 -0.83
CA LEU A 240 2.41 -0.79 -1.45
C LEU A 240 3.26 -2.00 -1.05
N LEU A 241 3.17 -2.46 0.21
CA LEU A 241 3.89 -3.66 0.65
C LEU A 241 3.43 -4.93 -0.09
N ALA A 242 2.15 -5.01 -0.50
CA ALA A 242 1.62 -6.17 -1.19
C ALA A 242 2.30 -6.42 -2.54
N ASP A 243 2.84 -5.38 -3.17
CA ASP A 243 3.58 -5.49 -4.44
C ASP A 243 4.92 -6.23 -4.28
N TYR A 244 5.44 -6.31 -3.06
CA TYR A 244 6.66 -7.07 -2.71
C TYR A 244 6.35 -8.45 -2.12
N GLY A 245 5.15 -8.98 -2.36
CA GLY A 245 4.64 -10.18 -1.68
C GLY A 245 5.49 -11.44 -1.87
N ASN A 246 6.11 -11.61 -3.03
CA ASN A 246 7.03 -12.71 -3.33
C ASN A 246 8.25 -12.68 -2.38
N ILE A 247 8.93 -11.54 -2.29
CA ILE A 247 10.18 -11.37 -1.54
C ILE A 247 9.91 -11.32 -0.04
N LEU A 248 8.82 -10.67 0.36
CA LEU A 248 8.40 -10.63 1.75
C LEU A 248 8.05 -12.02 2.28
N THR A 249 7.67 -12.98 1.43
CA THR A 249 7.45 -14.37 1.87
C THR A 249 8.74 -14.99 2.41
N ASP A 250 9.87 -14.74 1.75
CA ASP A 250 11.18 -15.23 2.16
C ASP A 250 11.66 -14.51 3.44
N ILE A 251 11.50 -13.18 3.49
CA ILE A 251 11.95 -12.37 4.63
C ILE A 251 11.15 -12.66 5.92
N ILE A 252 9.83 -12.85 5.79
CA ILE A 252 8.92 -12.97 6.94
C ILE A 252 8.93 -14.38 7.55
N SER A 253 9.48 -15.37 6.86
CA SER A 253 9.56 -16.75 7.38
C SER A 253 10.27 -16.82 8.74
N ASP A 254 11.26 -15.95 8.98
CA ASP A 254 12.01 -15.86 10.25
C ASP A 254 11.37 -14.92 11.29
N TRP A 255 10.26 -14.25 10.96
CA TRP A 255 9.62 -13.32 11.88
C TRP A 255 8.76 -14.06 12.91
N PRO A 256 8.94 -13.80 14.23
CA PRO A 256 8.24 -14.55 15.27
C PRO A 256 6.71 -14.41 15.17
N PRO A 257 5.91 -15.48 15.30
CA PRO A 257 4.44 -15.45 15.21
C PRO A 257 3.85 -14.34 16.09
N PRO A 258 2.74 -13.70 15.68
CA PRO A 258 2.14 -12.66 16.49
C PRO A 258 1.78 -13.26 17.85
N ALA A 259 2.07 -12.56 18.95
CA ALA A 259 1.73 -13.05 20.26
C ALA A 259 0.20 -13.24 20.32
N LYS A 260 -0.26 -14.49 20.45
CA LYS A 260 -1.69 -14.86 20.44
C LYS A 260 -2.51 -14.24 21.59
N SER A 261 -1.90 -13.47 22.49
CA SER A 261 -2.40 -13.23 23.85
C SER A 261 -3.05 -11.87 24.13
N SER A 262 -3.32 -11.00 23.13
CA SER A 262 -3.86 -9.65 23.42
C SER A 262 -5.01 -9.15 22.54
N LEU A 263 -5.41 -9.84 21.47
CA LEU A 263 -6.48 -9.38 20.56
C LEU A 263 -7.71 -10.29 20.57
N PRO A 264 -8.94 -9.75 20.40
CA PRO A 264 -10.16 -10.53 20.55
C PRO A 264 -10.29 -11.67 19.52
N GLU A 265 -10.59 -12.89 19.98
CA GLU A 265 -10.85 -14.08 19.14
C GLU A 265 -11.95 -13.85 18.10
N SER A 266 -12.90 -12.95 18.36
CA SER A 266 -13.98 -12.60 17.43
C SER A 266 -13.48 -12.05 16.10
N PHE A 267 -12.26 -11.49 16.06
CA PHE A 267 -11.62 -11.08 14.82
C PHE A 267 -10.98 -12.25 14.06
N PHE A 268 -10.51 -13.23 14.81
CA PHE A 268 -9.66 -14.36 14.41
C PHE A 268 -10.37 -15.64 13.99
N ASP A 269 -11.70 -15.70 14.03
CA ASP A 269 -12.50 -16.88 13.56
C ASP A 269 -12.28 -17.19 12.06
N SER A 270 -11.06 -17.54 11.69
CA SER A 270 -10.77 -18.25 10.48
C SER A 270 -11.08 -19.70 10.82
N PRO A 271 -11.93 -20.40 10.06
CA PRO A 271 -11.80 -21.84 10.01
C PRO A 271 -10.37 -22.06 9.50
N VAL A 272 -9.49 -22.53 10.37
CA VAL A 272 -8.20 -23.04 9.94
C VAL A 272 -8.54 -24.38 9.29
N SER A 273 -8.83 -24.36 7.99
CA SER A 273 -8.82 -25.61 7.23
C SER A 273 -7.36 -26.05 7.21
N GLU A 274 -7.08 -27.21 7.82
CA GLU A 274 -5.73 -27.79 7.94
C GLU A 274 -5.10 -28.16 6.57
N ASP A 275 -5.82 -27.99 5.47
CA ASP A 275 -5.44 -28.55 4.16
C ASP A 275 -4.49 -27.67 3.31
N SER A 276 -4.12 -26.46 3.74
CA SER A 276 -2.92 -25.78 3.24
C SER A 276 -2.43 -24.70 4.20
N PRO A 277 -1.12 -24.65 4.53
CA PRO A 277 -0.59 -23.56 5.33
C PRO A 277 -0.67 -22.26 4.53
N ARG A 278 -1.47 -21.29 4.98
CA ARG A 278 -1.49 -19.93 4.41
C ARG A 278 -0.07 -19.36 4.45
N PRO A 279 0.36 -18.62 3.40
CA PRO A 279 1.67 -17.98 3.40
C PRO A 279 1.88 -17.12 4.64
N ALA A 280 3.10 -17.14 5.21
CA ALA A 280 3.41 -16.40 6.42
C ALA A 280 3.12 -14.90 6.27
N ILE A 281 3.37 -14.34 5.09
CA ILE A 281 3.06 -12.95 4.75
C ILE A 281 1.55 -12.65 4.85
N SER A 282 0.69 -13.53 4.36
CA SER A 282 -0.77 -13.37 4.43
C SER A 282 -1.25 -13.25 5.87
N VAL A 283 -0.68 -14.08 6.76
CA VAL A 283 -0.97 -14.04 8.19
C VAL A 283 -0.52 -12.70 8.81
N ARG A 284 0.63 -12.16 8.39
CA ARG A 284 1.12 -10.86 8.89
C ARG A 284 0.32 -9.68 8.41
N ILE A 285 -0.02 -9.63 7.14
CA ILE A 285 -0.85 -8.55 6.59
C ILE A 285 -2.22 -8.56 7.28
N ALA A 286 -2.84 -9.74 7.42
CA ALA A 286 -4.10 -9.87 8.15
C ALA A 286 -3.97 -9.41 9.62
N TRP A 287 -2.84 -9.73 10.28
CA TRP A 287 -2.55 -9.26 11.64
C TRP A 287 -2.42 -7.74 11.73
N LEU A 288 -1.68 -7.09 10.83
CA LEU A 288 -1.50 -5.64 10.85
C LEU A 288 -2.83 -4.90 10.59
N ILE A 289 -3.67 -5.43 9.68
CA ILE A 289 -5.03 -4.92 9.48
C ILE A 289 -5.85 -5.10 10.75
N LEU A 290 -5.76 -6.25 11.42
CA LEU A 290 -6.45 -6.48 12.68
C LEU A 290 -6.02 -5.49 13.77
N VAL A 291 -4.72 -5.27 13.94
CA VAL A 291 -4.18 -4.28 14.89
C VAL A 291 -4.77 -2.89 14.63
N LEU A 292 -4.86 -2.49 13.35
CA LEU A 292 -5.53 -1.26 12.93
C LEU A 292 -7.01 -1.26 13.34
N LEU A 293 -7.76 -2.31 13.04
CA LEU A 293 -9.20 -2.41 13.35
C LEU A 293 -9.45 -2.37 14.86
N CYS A 294 -8.66 -3.07 15.68
CA CYS A 294 -8.75 -3.00 17.13
C CYS A 294 -8.43 -1.59 17.67
N LYS A 295 -7.48 -0.89 17.05
CA LYS A 295 -7.17 0.48 17.41
C LYS A 295 -8.33 1.43 17.09
N LEU A 296 -9.00 1.22 15.95
CA LEU A 296 -10.19 1.97 15.56
C LEU A 296 -11.38 1.67 16.47
N ASP A 297 -11.57 0.42 16.90
CA ASP A 297 -12.58 0.04 17.91
C ASP A 297 -12.39 0.82 19.21
N CYS A 298 -11.17 0.87 19.74
CA CYS A 298 -10.84 1.67 20.92
C CYS A 298 -11.15 3.15 20.71
N LYS A 299 -10.88 3.72 19.53
CA LYS A 299 -11.22 5.11 19.21
C LYS A 299 -12.73 5.35 19.09
N SER A 300 -13.48 4.38 18.58
CA SER A 300 -14.93 4.50 18.42
C SER A 300 -15.67 4.69 19.76
N LYS A 301 -15.08 4.23 20.86
CA LYS A 301 -15.62 4.39 22.23
C LYS A 301 -15.62 5.83 22.73
N HIS A 302 -14.94 6.75 22.04
CA HIS A 302 -14.92 8.17 22.40
C HIS A 302 -16.07 8.98 21.77
N TYR A 303 -16.84 8.42 20.84
CA TYR A 303 -18.05 9.09 20.35
C TYR A 303 -19.13 9.06 21.44
N LYS A 304 -19.77 10.22 21.65
CA LYS A 304 -20.89 10.35 22.59
C LYS A 304 -22.14 9.62 22.10
N ASP A 305 -22.36 9.66 20.79
CA ASP A 305 -23.45 8.94 20.13
C ASP A 305 -22.93 7.56 19.71
N VAL A 306 -23.50 6.51 20.30
CA VAL A 306 -23.13 5.11 20.02
C VAL A 306 -23.44 4.74 18.57
N SER A 307 -24.49 5.32 17.97
CA SER A 307 -24.78 5.07 16.55
C SER A 307 -23.63 5.56 15.67
N LEU A 308 -23.09 6.73 15.97
CA LEU A 308 -21.96 7.30 15.23
C LEU A 308 -20.67 6.47 15.39
N SER A 309 -20.46 5.81 16.54
CA SER A 309 -19.37 4.84 16.70
C SER A 309 -19.46 3.69 15.70
N TYR A 310 -20.66 3.13 15.50
CA TYR A 310 -20.89 2.04 14.54
C TYR A 310 -20.71 2.50 13.10
N LEU A 311 -21.21 3.68 12.74
CA LEU A 311 -21.02 4.26 11.42
C LEU A 311 -19.54 4.51 11.11
N PHE A 312 -18.80 5.03 12.08
CA PHE A 312 -17.35 5.19 11.99
C PHE A 312 -16.63 3.89 11.70
N LEU A 313 -16.95 2.82 12.45
CA LEU A 313 -16.34 1.51 12.22
C LEU A 313 -16.72 0.94 10.84
N ALA A 314 -17.97 1.08 10.41
CA ALA A 314 -18.43 0.63 9.10
C ALA A 314 -17.67 1.34 7.97
N ASN A 315 -17.56 2.67 8.04
CA ASN A 315 -16.83 3.48 7.05
C ASN A 315 -15.37 3.07 6.91
N ASN A 316 -14.67 2.90 8.04
CA ASN A 316 -13.26 2.57 8.02
C ASN A 316 -13.01 1.12 7.56
N LEU A 317 -13.83 0.17 7.99
CA LEU A 317 -13.73 -1.21 7.53
C LEU A 317 -14.08 -1.35 6.03
N GLN A 318 -15.09 -0.64 5.55
CA GLN A 318 -15.43 -0.60 4.12
C GLN A 318 -14.28 -0.02 3.28
N HIS A 319 -13.58 0.99 3.79
CA HIS A 319 -12.39 1.52 3.13
C HIS A 319 -11.24 0.51 3.07
N VAL A 320 -11.00 -0.23 4.17
CA VAL A 320 -10.03 -1.34 4.19
C VAL A 320 -10.38 -2.36 3.11
N ILE A 321 -11.64 -2.81 3.02
CA ILE A 321 -12.10 -3.76 2.00
C ILE A 321 -11.89 -3.20 0.58
N SER A 322 -12.24 -1.92 0.36
CA SER A 322 -12.06 -1.27 -0.94
C SER A 322 -10.59 -1.24 -1.38
N LYS A 323 -9.68 -0.93 -0.45
CA LYS A 323 -8.22 -0.96 -0.70
C LYS A 323 -7.72 -2.37 -0.95
N VAL A 324 -8.26 -3.37 -0.26
CA VAL A 324 -7.92 -4.77 -0.48
C VAL A 324 -8.32 -5.21 -1.89
N HIS A 325 -9.55 -4.91 -2.33
CA HIS A 325 -10.00 -5.23 -3.70
C HIS A 325 -9.20 -4.51 -4.79
N ALA A 326 -8.74 -3.29 -4.53
CA ALA A 326 -8.03 -2.48 -5.51
C ALA A 326 -6.52 -2.80 -5.60
N SER A 327 -6.01 -3.82 -4.89
CA SER A 327 -4.57 -4.09 -4.81
C SER A 327 -4.24 -5.58 -4.71
N ASN A 328 -2.93 -5.88 -4.75
CA ASN A 328 -2.41 -7.23 -4.57
C ASN A 328 -2.74 -7.85 -3.19
N LEU A 329 -3.24 -7.05 -2.24
CA LEU A 329 -3.78 -7.52 -0.97
C LEU A 329 -4.93 -8.52 -1.16
N MET A 330 -5.71 -8.41 -2.24
CA MET A 330 -6.80 -9.35 -2.55
C MET A 330 -6.26 -10.80 -2.66
N TYR A 331 -5.12 -10.98 -3.33
CA TYR A 331 -4.50 -12.29 -3.51
C TYR A 331 -3.87 -12.81 -2.22
N LEU A 332 -3.30 -11.93 -1.41
CA LEU A 332 -2.68 -12.30 -0.14
C LEU A 332 -3.72 -12.73 0.91
N LEU A 333 -4.86 -12.04 0.98
CA LEU A 333 -5.88 -12.27 2.01
C LEU A 333 -6.94 -13.29 1.61
N GLY A 334 -7.27 -13.37 0.31
CA GLY A 334 -8.24 -14.30 -0.24
C GLY A 334 -9.71 -13.89 -0.04
N GLU A 335 -10.59 -14.48 -0.86
CA GLU A 335 -12.03 -14.15 -0.90
C GLU A 335 -12.77 -14.44 0.41
N GLU A 336 -12.36 -15.49 1.12
CA GLU A 336 -12.97 -15.88 2.40
C GLU A 336 -12.81 -14.76 3.45
N TRP A 337 -11.60 -14.20 3.56
CA TRP A 337 -11.32 -13.09 4.48
C TRP A 337 -12.16 -11.85 4.12
N ILE A 338 -12.24 -11.54 2.82
CA ILE A 338 -13.01 -10.40 2.29
C ILE A 338 -14.49 -10.56 2.63
N THR A 339 -15.08 -11.70 2.27
CA THR A 339 -16.51 -12.01 2.52
C THR A 339 -16.86 -11.88 4.00
N LYS A 340 -15.95 -12.31 4.89
CA LYS A 340 -16.12 -12.17 6.33
C LYS A 340 -16.10 -10.70 6.78
N GLN A 341 -15.20 -9.87 6.24
CA GLN A 341 -15.18 -8.45 6.56
C GLN A 341 -16.41 -7.72 6.00
N GLU A 342 -16.90 -8.07 4.80
CA GLU A 342 -18.14 -7.51 4.25
C GLU A 342 -19.36 -7.84 5.12
N ALA A 343 -19.44 -9.06 5.65
CA ALA A 343 -20.48 -9.44 6.60
C ALA A 343 -20.45 -8.59 7.88
N ARG A 344 -19.24 -8.26 8.36
CA ARG A 344 -19.07 -7.34 9.50
C ARG A 344 -19.48 -5.91 9.17
N VAL A 345 -19.15 -5.38 7.99
CA VAL A 345 -19.62 -4.06 7.55
C VAL A 345 -21.15 -4.01 7.57
N ARG A 346 -21.82 -5.02 7.01
CA ARG A 346 -23.28 -5.14 7.03
C ARG A 346 -23.84 -5.16 8.46
N GLN A 347 -23.19 -5.89 9.38
CA GLN A 347 -23.59 -5.93 10.78
C GLN A 347 -23.42 -4.57 11.48
N LEU A 348 -22.30 -3.86 11.23
CA LEU A 348 -22.05 -2.53 11.77
C LEU A 348 -23.07 -1.51 11.25
N ALA A 349 -23.38 -1.55 9.94
CA ALA A 349 -24.41 -0.71 9.32
C ALA A 349 -25.81 -0.98 9.92
N ALA A 350 -26.19 -2.25 10.10
CA ALA A 350 -27.46 -2.61 10.74
C ALA A 350 -27.54 -2.14 12.21
N ASN A 351 -26.43 -2.22 12.96
CA ASN A 351 -26.35 -1.70 14.33
C ASN A 351 -26.48 -0.17 14.38
N TYR A 352 -25.83 0.52 13.45
CA TYR A 352 -25.99 1.96 13.25
C TYR A 352 -27.47 2.30 13.02
N GLU A 353 -28.11 1.69 12.02
CA GLU A 353 -29.51 1.95 11.68
C GLU A 353 -30.44 1.75 12.88
N ARG A 354 -30.30 0.62 13.57
CA ARG A 354 -31.13 0.28 14.73
C ARG A 354 -31.01 1.32 15.84
N LEU A 355 -29.81 1.83 16.09
CA LEU A 355 -29.58 2.79 17.18
C LEU A 355 -29.92 4.23 16.78
N ALA A 356 -29.56 4.64 15.56
CA ALA A 356 -29.84 5.99 15.06
C ALA A 356 -31.32 6.22 14.77
N TRP A 357 -32.01 5.21 14.23
CA TRP A 357 -33.38 5.33 13.72
C TRP A 357 -34.39 4.49 14.50
N GLY A 358 -33.97 3.76 15.54
CA GLY A 358 -34.83 2.87 16.31
C GLY A 358 -36.07 3.54 16.92
N GLN A 359 -35.94 4.79 17.39
CA GLN A 359 -37.09 5.55 17.91
C GLN A 359 -38.04 6.02 16.81
N VAL A 360 -37.54 6.20 15.59
CA VAL A 360 -38.37 6.48 14.41
C VAL A 360 -39.13 5.21 14.03
N PHE A 361 -38.44 4.07 13.94
CA PHE A 361 -39.07 2.77 13.67
C PHE A 361 -40.17 2.44 14.70
N ALA A 362 -39.90 2.62 15.99
CA ALA A 362 -40.85 2.34 17.07
C ALA A 362 -42.01 3.36 17.16
N SER A 363 -41.89 4.52 16.52
CA SER A 363 -42.98 5.49 16.45
C SER A 363 -44.07 5.07 15.47
N LEU A 364 -43.69 4.36 14.41
CA LEU A 364 -44.59 3.82 13.39
C LEU A 364 -45.40 2.62 13.94
N PRO A 365 -46.63 2.40 13.45
CA PRO A 365 -47.43 1.24 13.81
C PRO A 365 -46.92 -0.05 13.15
N GLU A 366 -47.01 -1.19 13.86
CA GLU A 366 -46.68 -2.51 13.31
C GLU A 366 -47.61 -2.90 12.16
N ASN A 367 -48.88 -2.46 12.21
CA ASN A 367 -49.82 -2.57 11.11
C ASN A 367 -50.33 -1.17 10.72
N PRO A 368 -49.75 -0.55 9.68
CA PRO A 368 -50.13 0.79 9.21
C PRO A 368 -51.56 0.93 8.71
N THR A 369 -52.20 -0.19 8.36
CA THR A 369 -53.55 -0.23 7.78
C THR A 369 -54.65 -0.54 8.79
N ALA A 370 -54.28 -0.85 10.04
CA ALA A 370 -55.26 -1.18 11.08
C ALA A 370 -56.10 0.05 11.43
N SER A 371 -57.42 -0.12 11.58
CA SER A 371 -58.30 0.98 11.96
C SER A 371 -57.91 1.58 13.32
N MET A 372 -57.71 2.90 13.37
CA MET A 372 -57.32 3.65 14.56
C MET A 372 -58.26 4.84 14.77
N THR A 373 -58.46 5.23 16.03
CA THR A 373 -59.21 6.47 16.33
C THR A 373 -58.36 7.69 15.98
N GLY A 374 -59.01 8.79 15.54
CA GLY A 374 -58.32 10.02 15.16
C GLY A 374 -57.37 10.57 16.23
N GLY A 375 -57.75 10.46 17.51
CA GLY A 375 -56.89 10.84 18.64
C GLY A 375 -55.61 10.00 18.75
N LYS A 376 -55.69 8.68 18.53
CA LYS A 376 -54.51 7.78 18.55
C LYS A 376 -53.63 7.98 17.31
N ALA A 377 -54.24 8.20 16.13
CA ALA A 377 -53.50 8.51 14.92
C ALA A 377 -52.71 9.83 15.06
N LYS A 378 -53.34 10.85 15.63
CA LYS A 378 -52.73 12.15 15.93
C LYS A 378 -51.51 12.03 16.85
N GLU A 379 -51.65 11.29 17.96
CA GLU A 379 -50.53 11.05 18.89
C GLU A 379 -49.34 10.36 18.18
N ARG A 380 -49.61 9.41 17.30
CA ARG A 380 -48.59 8.71 16.52
C ARG A 380 -47.88 9.62 15.51
N PHE A 381 -48.61 10.47 14.78
CA PHE A 381 -47.98 11.45 13.88
C PHE A 381 -47.06 12.43 14.60
N MET A 382 -47.48 12.90 15.79
CA MET A 382 -46.65 13.79 16.61
C MET A 382 -45.40 13.07 17.13
N LYS A 383 -45.55 11.82 17.60
CA LYS A 383 -44.42 10.99 18.03
C LYS A 383 -43.45 10.72 16.88
N PHE A 384 -43.95 10.38 15.69
CA PHE A 384 -43.13 10.20 14.49
C PHE A 384 -42.35 11.47 14.15
N THR A 385 -43.03 12.61 14.09
CA THR A 385 -42.43 13.91 13.79
C THR A 385 -41.28 14.21 14.76
N SER A 386 -41.53 14.09 16.07
CA SER A 386 -40.51 14.36 17.09
C SER A 386 -39.33 13.38 17.01
N SER A 387 -39.58 12.08 16.83
CA SER A 387 -38.51 11.09 16.68
C SER A 387 -37.69 11.31 15.41
N PHE A 388 -38.34 11.64 14.30
CA PHE A 388 -37.68 11.88 13.02
C PHE A 388 -36.80 13.13 13.06
N GLU A 389 -37.27 14.23 13.65
CA GLU A 389 -36.48 15.44 13.80
C GLU A 389 -35.27 15.24 14.71
N ASP A 390 -35.44 14.54 15.83
CA ASP A 390 -34.33 14.21 16.73
C ASP A 390 -33.28 13.35 16.02
N ALA A 391 -33.70 12.27 15.35
CA ALA A 391 -32.80 11.41 14.57
C ALA A 391 -32.11 12.20 13.46
N TYR A 392 -32.86 12.92 12.62
CA TYR A 392 -32.32 13.70 11.52
C TYR A 392 -31.31 14.76 12.01
N SER A 393 -31.62 15.48 13.08
CA SER A 393 -30.73 16.52 13.63
C SER A 393 -29.38 15.97 14.09
N LYS A 394 -29.34 14.73 14.59
CA LYS A 394 -28.12 14.02 14.98
C LYS A 394 -27.36 13.48 13.77
N GLN A 395 -28.10 12.91 12.81
CA GLN A 395 -27.52 12.17 11.69
C GLN A 395 -27.16 13.04 10.48
N CYS A 396 -27.71 14.25 10.33
CA CYS A 396 -27.50 15.08 9.13
C CYS A 396 -26.04 15.54 8.93
N SER A 397 -25.21 15.48 9.97
CA SER A 397 -23.77 15.79 9.89
C SER A 397 -22.88 14.57 9.62
N CYS A 398 -23.47 13.38 9.56
CA CYS A 398 -22.74 12.14 9.28
C CYS A 398 -22.28 12.09 7.84
N VAL A 399 -21.21 11.35 7.59
CA VAL A 399 -20.62 11.18 6.25
C VAL A 399 -20.38 9.70 6.00
N VAL A 400 -20.79 9.20 4.84
CA VAL A 400 -20.48 7.83 4.37
C VAL A 400 -19.72 7.93 3.06
N PRO A 401 -18.38 7.86 3.08
CA PRO A 401 -17.56 8.13 1.90
C PRO A 401 -17.79 7.13 0.75
N ASP A 402 -17.90 5.84 1.07
CA ASP A 402 -18.16 4.78 0.09
C ASP A 402 -19.59 4.89 -0.47
N LEU A 403 -19.71 4.90 -1.80
CA LEU A 403 -21.00 5.10 -2.48
C LEU A 403 -21.93 3.90 -2.28
N LYS A 404 -21.41 2.67 -2.43
CA LYS A 404 -22.21 1.45 -2.31
C LYS A 404 -22.79 1.31 -0.90
N LEU A 405 -21.95 1.47 0.12
CA LEU A 405 -22.39 1.44 1.51
C LEU A 405 -23.40 2.54 1.83
N ARG A 406 -23.19 3.75 1.29
CA ARG A 406 -24.11 4.87 1.48
C ARG A 406 -25.48 4.57 0.90
N ASP A 407 -25.52 4.06 -0.32
CA ASP A 407 -26.77 3.76 -1.02
C ASP A 407 -27.50 2.59 -0.36
N GLU A 408 -26.78 1.56 0.11
CA GLU A 408 -27.34 0.45 0.88
C GLU A 408 -28.00 0.92 2.19
N ILE A 409 -27.30 1.77 2.97
CA ILE A 409 -27.84 2.34 4.22
C ILE A 409 -29.07 3.20 3.92
N LYS A 410 -29.01 4.06 2.90
CA LYS A 410 -30.14 4.92 2.50
C LYS A 410 -31.35 4.08 2.09
N ALA A 411 -31.18 3.12 1.19
CA ALA A 411 -32.26 2.27 0.71
C ALA A 411 -32.91 1.48 1.86
N SER A 412 -32.10 0.98 2.79
CA SER A 412 -32.59 0.28 3.99
C SER A 412 -33.43 1.19 4.89
N ILE A 413 -32.96 2.41 5.19
CA ILE A 413 -33.71 3.39 6.00
C ILE A 413 -34.97 3.84 5.28
N GLU A 414 -34.90 4.16 3.98
CA GLU A 414 -36.06 4.55 3.17
C GLU A 414 -37.14 3.47 3.17
N THR A 415 -36.74 2.20 3.00
CA THR A 415 -37.69 1.07 3.06
C THR A 415 -38.35 0.95 4.43
N LYS A 416 -37.58 1.09 5.52
CA LYS A 416 -38.11 0.94 6.89
C LYS A 416 -38.89 2.14 7.40
N VAL A 417 -38.63 3.33 6.87
CA VAL A 417 -39.27 4.59 7.30
C VAL A 417 -40.32 5.05 6.29
N VAL A 418 -39.92 5.34 5.05
CA VAL A 418 -40.77 6.01 4.06
C VAL A 418 -41.90 5.10 3.61
N ALA A 419 -41.62 3.83 3.30
CA ALA A 419 -42.67 2.90 2.85
C ALA A 419 -43.74 2.69 3.91
N VAL A 420 -43.32 2.41 5.15
CA VAL A 420 -44.22 2.18 6.29
C VAL A 420 -44.97 3.47 6.68
N TYR A 421 -44.29 4.62 6.66
CA TYR A 421 -44.91 5.91 6.95
C TYR A 421 -45.92 6.32 5.88
N ARG A 422 -45.66 6.01 4.60
CA ARG A 422 -46.60 6.28 3.50
C ARG A 422 -47.91 5.54 3.68
N GLU A 423 -47.86 4.25 3.96
CA GLU A 423 -49.07 3.45 4.21
C GLU A 423 -49.87 4.01 5.41
N PHE A 424 -49.17 4.36 6.50
CA PHE A 424 -49.79 4.98 7.67
C PHE A 424 -50.40 6.35 7.36
N TYR A 425 -49.69 7.17 6.58
CA TYR A 425 -50.09 8.51 6.17
C TYR A 425 -51.37 8.44 5.32
N ASP A 426 -51.37 7.61 4.28
CA ASP A 426 -52.48 7.49 3.34
C ASP A 426 -53.75 6.96 4.02
N MET A 427 -53.62 6.02 4.96
CA MET A 427 -54.75 5.44 5.69
C MET A 427 -55.36 6.40 6.72
N HIS A 428 -54.52 7.13 7.46
CA HIS A 428 -54.97 7.83 8.67
C HIS A 428 -55.00 9.36 8.60
N LYS A 429 -54.43 9.99 7.56
CA LYS A 429 -54.41 11.46 7.43
C LYS A 429 -55.81 12.07 7.56
N SER A 430 -56.81 11.52 6.85
CA SER A 430 -58.19 12.03 6.83
C SER A 430 -58.94 11.84 8.16
N THR A 431 -58.39 11.05 9.10
CA THR A 431 -59.00 10.79 10.41
C THR A 431 -58.56 11.77 11.50
N VAL A 432 -57.58 12.65 11.21
CA VAL A 432 -56.90 13.51 12.21
C VAL A 432 -57.55 14.89 12.39
N GLY A 433 -58.47 15.32 11.52
CA GLY A 433 -59.30 16.53 11.71
C GLY A 433 -59.52 17.35 10.43
N GLU A 434 -60.28 18.46 10.50
CA GLU A 434 -60.50 19.38 9.36
C GLU A 434 -59.20 20.08 8.92
N GLU A 435 -59.09 20.38 7.61
CA GLU A 435 -57.91 20.87 6.86
C GLU A 435 -57.08 21.97 7.55
N SER A 436 -57.70 22.84 8.36
CA SER A 436 -57.01 23.91 9.10
C SER A 436 -56.20 23.43 10.32
N SER A 437 -56.43 22.22 10.82
CA SER A 437 -55.74 21.63 11.97
C SER A 437 -54.78 20.51 11.60
N GLU A 438 -54.83 20.00 10.36
CA GLU A 438 -54.00 18.90 9.87
C GLU A 438 -52.49 19.24 9.88
N LYS A 439 -52.13 20.46 9.44
CA LYS A 439 -50.73 20.93 9.40
C LYS A 439 -50.07 21.07 10.77
N LEU A 440 -50.86 21.15 11.85
CA LEU A 440 -50.34 21.20 13.22
C LEU A 440 -49.92 19.82 13.74
N PHE A 441 -50.43 18.74 13.15
CA PHE A 441 -50.23 17.37 13.63
C PHE A 441 -49.43 16.50 12.66
N VAL A 442 -49.54 16.78 11.36
CA VAL A 442 -48.83 16.08 10.29
C VAL A 442 -47.87 17.06 9.63
N ARG A 443 -46.63 17.10 10.14
CA ARG A 443 -45.62 18.09 9.74
C ARG A 443 -44.86 17.71 8.46
N PHE A 444 -44.73 16.41 8.18
CA PHE A 444 -44.00 15.90 7.03
C PHE A 444 -44.93 15.05 6.15
N SER A 445 -44.89 15.23 4.84
CA SER A 445 -45.40 14.24 3.89
C SER A 445 -44.40 13.10 3.70
N PRO A 446 -44.82 11.93 3.20
CA PRO A 446 -43.89 10.86 2.83
C PRO A 446 -42.81 11.32 1.84
N GLU A 447 -43.15 12.24 0.94
CA GLU A 447 -42.22 12.85 -0.01
C GLU A 447 -41.19 13.74 0.70
N ASP A 448 -41.61 14.54 1.69
CA ASP A 448 -40.70 15.36 2.49
C ASP A 448 -39.69 14.48 3.24
N VAL A 449 -40.16 13.40 3.88
CA VAL A 449 -39.29 12.45 4.59
C VAL A 449 -38.28 11.83 3.63
N GLY A 450 -38.72 11.39 2.44
CA GLY A 450 -37.84 10.85 1.40
C GLY A 450 -36.77 11.86 0.97
N ASN A 451 -37.17 13.12 0.72
CA ASN A 451 -36.23 14.18 0.34
C ASN A 451 -35.16 14.41 1.42
N TYR A 452 -35.56 14.49 2.70
CA TYR A 452 -34.60 14.63 3.80
C TYR A 452 -33.63 13.46 3.89
N LEU A 453 -34.11 12.22 3.77
CA LEU A 453 -33.25 11.03 3.80
C LEU A 453 -32.26 11.00 2.62
N SER A 454 -32.70 11.46 1.44
CA SER A 454 -31.86 11.53 0.25
C SER A 454 -30.65 12.47 0.42
N GLU A 455 -30.75 13.50 1.26
CA GLU A 455 -29.68 14.46 1.53
C GLU A 455 -28.65 13.94 2.57
N LEU A 456 -28.95 12.86 3.29
CA LEU A 456 -28.07 12.32 4.33
C LEU A 456 -26.74 11.81 3.78
N PHE A 457 -25.72 11.79 4.65
CA PHE A 457 -24.41 11.16 4.44
C PHE A 457 -23.53 11.77 3.33
N ILE A 458 -23.95 12.89 2.74
CA ILE A 458 -23.19 13.62 1.72
C ILE A 458 -22.17 14.51 2.43
N ALA A 459 -20.90 14.42 2.04
CA ALA A 459 -19.89 15.37 2.50
C ALA A 459 -20.20 16.76 1.92
N THR A 460 -20.59 17.71 2.76
CA THR A 460 -20.59 19.13 2.34
C THR A 460 -19.14 19.58 2.28
N VAL A 461 -18.59 19.62 1.07
CA VAL A 461 -17.28 20.25 0.85
C VAL A 461 -17.45 21.73 1.18
N SER A 462 -16.96 22.18 2.33
CA SER A 462 -16.71 23.61 2.53
C SER A 462 -15.47 23.98 1.69
N SER A 463 -15.65 24.03 0.37
CA SER A 463 -14.64 24.58 -0.53
C SER A 463 -14.54 26.07 -0.22
N GLY A 464 -13.41 26.45 0.38
CA GLY A 464 -12.93 27.82 0.23
C GLY A 464 -12.74 28.10 -1.26
N SER A 465 -13.35 29.21 -1.70
CA SER A 465 -13.09 29.91 -2.96
C SER A 465 -13.65 29.26 -4.24
N SER A 466 -14.85 29.71 -4.65
CA SER A 466 -15.14 30.39 -5.94
C SER A 466 -16.62 30.22 -6.31
N SER A 467 -17.30 31.35 -6.47
CA SER A 467 -18.71 31.52 -6.79
C SER A 467 -19.14 30.89 -8.13
N THR A 468 -20.21 30.08 -8.12
CA THR A 468 -21.45 30.35 -8.87
C THR A 468 -22.59 29.48 -8.35
N SER A 469 -23.78 30.06 -8.38
CA SER A 469 -25.01 29.72 -7.64
C SER A 469 -25.76 28.45 -8.07
N SER A 470 -26.19 27.66 -7.08
CA SER A 470 -27.51 26.99 -7.08
C SER A 470 -28.07 27.02 -5.64
N SER A 471 -29.01 27.93 -5.41
CA SER A 471 -29.46 28.40 -4.09
C SER A 471 -30.72 27.70 -3.56
N THR A 472 -30.77 26.36 -3.62
CA THR A 472 -31.94 25.60 -3.14
C THR A 472 -31.65 24.78 -1.88
N SER A 473 -30.46 24.17 -1.77
CA SER A 473 -30.06 23.34 -0.61
C SER A 473 -29.83 24.15 0.67
N SER A 474 -29.32 25.39 0.57
CA SER A 474 -29.02 26.22 1.75
C SER A 474 -30.26 26.72 2.50
N HIS A 475 -31.43 26.75 1.85
CA HIS A 475 -32.67 27.23 2.45
C HIS A 475 -33.31 26.17 3.36
N HIS A 476 -33.32 24.89 2.99
CA HIS A 476 -33.86 23.82 3.84
C HIS A 476 -33.05 23.60 5.11
N HIS A 477 -31.72 23.66 5.03
CA HIS A 477 -30.85 23.53 6.20
C HIS A 477 -30.97 24.71 7.19
N ARG A 478 -31.16 25.94 6.70
CA ARG A 478 -31.41 27.12 7.55
C ARG A 478 -32.83 27.12 8.13
N TYR A 479 -33.82 26.67 7.37
CA TYR A 479 -35.22 26.62 7.80
C TYR A 479 -35.45 25.62 8.94
N MET A 480 -34.79 24.46 8.90
CA MET A 480 -34.78 23.51 10.03
C MET A 480 -34.04 24.06 11.26
N ARG A 481 -32.89 24.74 11.09
CA ARG A 481 -32.18 25.37 12.22
C ARG A 481 -32.97 26.52 12.86
N SER A 482 -33.83 27.22 12.11
CA SER A 482 -34.74 28.23 12.68
C SER A 482 -35.96 27.62 13.36
N LEU A 483 -36.44 26.47 12.90
CA LEU A 483 -37.58 25.77 13.52
C LEU A 483 -37.19 24.95 14.76
N LEU A 484 -35.94 24.49 14.87
CA LEU A 484 -35.42 23.80 16.07
C LEU A 484 -34.99 24.75 17.19
N ARG A 485 -35.04 26.08 16.97
CA ARG A 485 -34.71 27.11 17.95
C ARG A 485 -35.92 27.90 18.46
N ALA A 486 -37.13 27.56 18.03
CA ALA A 486 -38.38 28.25 18.40
C ALA A 486 -39.21 27.42 19.38
#